data_AF-A0A1C2Y1Y9-F1
#
_entry.id   AF-A0A1C2Y1Y9-F1
#
_cell.length_a   1.000
_cell.length_b   1.000
_cell.length_c   1.000
_cell.angle_alpha   90.00
_cell.angle_beta   90.00
_cell.angle_gamma   90.00
#
_symmetry.space_group_name_H-M   'P 1'
#
loop_
_entity.id
_entity.type
_entity.pdbx_description
1 polymer ?
#
loop_
_entity_poly.entity_id
_entity_poly.type
_entity_poly.pdbx_seq_one_letter_code
_entity_poly.pdbx_strand_id
1 'polypeptide(L)'
;MKNKPAKVTVSDLIKNADSIRQEKKQCKTKDLYVKGLDGVVTISQPTDEIIEDALELPGKEGDRYLLYNCIVEPNLKDKELQAAFQCKDPLEIIQALFTQSEIRALSLAALDLAGYGDGRVEEIKNS
;
A
#
# COMPACT_ATOMS: atom_id res chain seq x y z
N MET A 1 -23.62 21.89 17.46
CA MET A 1 -22.39 21.83 18.28
C MET A 1 -21.68 20.53 17.91
N LYS A 2 -20.49 20.60 17.30
CA LYS A 2 -19.68 19.38 17.08
C LYS A 2 -18.98 19.09 18.42
N ASN A 3 -19.27 17.95 19.04
CA ASN A 3 -18.60 17.55 20.28
C ASN A 3 -17.09 17.45 20.02
N LYS A 4 -16.28 18.08 20.88
CA LYS A 4 -14.83 17.95 20.87
C LYS A 4 -14.48 16.47 21.12
N PRO A 5 -13.57 15.85 20.32
CA PRO A 5 -13.17 14.47 20.56
C PRO A 5 -12.57 14.31 21.97
N ALA A 6 -12.97 13.25 22.67
CA ALA A 6 -12.50 12.97 24.02
C ALA A 6 -11.04 12.47 24.00
N LYS A 7 -10.30 12.76 25.07
CA LYS A 7 -8.94 12.22 25.26
C LYS A 7 -9.03 10.71 25.48
N VAL A 8 -8.23 9.94 24.75
CA VAL A 8 -8.09 8.49 24.94
C VAL A 8 -7.41 8.22 26.28
N THR A 9 -7.96 7.30 27.09
CA THR A 9 -7.37 6.90 28.38
C THR A 9 -6.72 5.51 28.33
N VAL A 10 -5.85 5.21 29.31
CA VAL A 10 -5.25 3.87 29.46
C VAL A 10 -6.31 2.79 29.60
N SER A 11 -7.39 3.06 30.36
CA SER A 11 -8.50 2.12 30.52
C SER A 11 -9.22 1.84 29.21
N ASP A 12 -9.35 2.82 28.32
CA ASP A 12 -9.96 2.62 26.99
C ASP A 12 -9.07 1.74 26.10
N LEU A 13 -7.74 1.95 26.15
CA LEU A 13 -6.79 1.13 25.40
C LEU A 13 -6.80 -0.33 25.87
N ILE A 14 -6.90 -0.58 27.18
CA ILE A 14 -6.97 -1.93 27.73
C ILE A 14 -8.27 -2.63 27.32
N LYS A 15 -9.41 -1.93 27.40
CA LYS A 15 -10.72 -2.48 26.99
C LYS A 15 -10.75 -2.85 25.51
N ASN A 16 -10.09 -2.06 24.66
CA ASN A 16 -10.09 -2.24 23.21
C ASN A 16 -8.87 -3.02 22.70
N ALA A 17 -8.01 -3.55 23.59
CA ALA A 17 -6.73 -4.15 23.22
C ALA A 17 -6.87 -5.27 22.19
N ASP A 18 -7.89 -6.12 22.32
CA ASP A 18 -8.13 -7.22 21.38
C ASP A 18 -8.59 -6.72 20.01
N SER A 19 -9.47 -5.72 19.94
CA SER A 19 -9.90 -5.10 18.67
C SER A 19 -8.70 -4.50 17.94
N ILE A 20 -7.89 -3.72 18.67
CA ILE A 20 -6.68 -3.08 18.12
C ILE A 20 -5.70 -4.14 17.59
N ARG A 21 -5.52 -5.25 18.31
CA ARG A 21 -4.64 -6.35 17.87
C ARG A 21 -5.19 -7.08 16.64
N GLN A 22 -6.51 -7.29 16.55
CA GLN A 22 -7.12 -7.97 15.41
C GLN A 22 -7.08 -7.10 14.15
N GLU A 23 -7.36 -5.81 14.27
CA GLU A 23 -7.27 -4.86 13.15
C GLU A 23 -5.86 -4.79 12.57
N LYS A 24 -4.83 -4.84 13.41
CA LYS A 24 -3.42 -4.89 12.97
C LYS A 24 -3.03 -6.19 12.27
N LYS A 25 -3.76 -7.29 12.49
CA LYS A 25 -3.49 -8.60 11.88
C LYS A 25 -4.17 -8.77 10.52
N GLN A 26 -5.20 -7.99 10.22
CA GLN A 26 -5.89 -8.12 8.94
C GLN A 26 -5.04 -7.55 7.81
N CYS A 27 -4.63 -8.42 6.90
CA CYS A 27 -4.08 -7.99 5.61
C CYS A 27 -5.23 -7.47 4.76
N LYS A 28 -5.20 -6.18 4.43
CA LYS A 28 -6.20 -5.53 3.59
C LYS A 28 -5.80 -5.67 2.12
N THR A 29 -6.78 -5.92 1.27
CA THR A 29 -6.62 -5.90 -0.19
C THR A 29 -7.66 -4.98 -0.82
N LYS A 30 -7.39 -4.56 -2.06
CA LYS A 30 -8.31 -3.73 -2.85
C LYS A 30 -8.11 -3.96 -4.34
N ASP A 31 -9.22 -3.96 -5.06
CA ASP A 31 -9.24 -4.02 -6.52
C ASP A 31 -9.25 -2.61 -7.12
N LEU A 32 -8.39 -2.38 -8.11
CA LEU A 32 -8.21 -1.10 -8.79
C LEU A 32 -8.24 -1.30 -10.30
N TYR A 33 -9.10 -0.57 -10.99
CA TYR A 33 -9.11 -0.54 -12.44
C TYR A 33 -7.99 0.37 -12.96
N VAL A 34 -7.14 -0.19 -13.81
CA VAL A 34 -5.99 0.47 -14.44
C VAL A 34 -6.29 0.70 -15.91
N LYS A 35 -6.36 1.97 -16.30
CA LYS A 35 -6.74 2.38 -17.67
C LYS A 35 -5.76 1.90 -18.73
N GLY A 36 -4.45 1.94 -18.46
CA GLY A 36 -3.44 1.50 -19.42
C GLY A 36 -3.51 0.01 -19.76
N LEU A 37 -4.03 -0.82 -18.85
CA LEU A 37 -4.25 -2.25 -19.07
C LEU A 37 -5.68 -2.59 -19.51
N ASP A 38 -6.61 -1.62 -19.45
CA ASP A 38 -8.05 -1.86 -19.52
C ASP A 38 -8.49 -3.04 -18.63
N GLY A 39 -7.96 -3.08 -17.41
CA GLY A 39 -8.04 -4.25 -16.54
C GLY A 39 -8.06 -3.90 -15.06
N VAL A 40 -8.47 -4.87 -14.25
CA VAL A 40 -8.47 -4.75 -12.78
C VAL A 40 -7.23 -5.45 -12.22
N VAL A 41 -6.57 -4.76 -11.29
CA VAL A 41 -5.42 -5.25 -10.54
C VAL A 41 -5.80 -5.28 -9.06
N THR A 42 -5.48 -6.38 -8.38
CA THR A 42 -5.65 -6.51 -6.92
C THR A 42 -4.34 -6.20 -6.23
N ILE A 43 -4.38 -5.26 -5.29
CA ILE A 43 -3.25 -4.90 -4.43
C ILE A 43 -3.50 -5.28 -2.97
N SER A 44 -2.44 -5.57 -2.22
CA SER A 44 -2.45 -5.76 -0.77
C SER A 44 -1.78 -4.61 -0.02
N GLN A 45 -2.05 -4.49 1.27
CA GLN A 45 -1.26 -3.62 2.14
C GLN A 45 0.19 -4.14 2.19
N PRO A 46 1.20 -3.26 2.10
CA PRO A 46 2.59 -3.64 2.37
C PRO A 46 2.80 -3.97 3.85
N THR A 47 3.78 -4.81 4.14
CA THR A 47 4.30 -5.01 5.51
C THR A 47 5.28 -3.88 5.86
N ASP A 48 5.54 -3.67 7.15
CA ASP A 48 6.52 -2.67 7.61
C ASP A 48 7.89 -2.90 6.94
N GLU A 49 8.35 -4.15 6.83
CA GLU A 49 9.60 -4.52 6.14
C GLU A 49 9.61 -4.09 4.67
N ILE A 50 8.50 -4.30 3.92
CA ILE A 50 8.40 -3.88 2.52
C ILE A 50 8.49 -2.35 2.41
N ILE A 51 7.90 -1.62 3.36
CA ILE A 51 7.94 -0.15 3.38
C ILE A 51 9.35 0.33 3.68
N GLU A 52 10.01 -0.23 4.69
CA GLU A 52 11.38 0.10 5.07
C GLU A 52 12.34 -0.11 3.88
N ASP A 53 12.30 -1.29 3.26
CA ASP A 53 13.09 -1.60 2.06
C ASP A 53 12.80 -0.61 0.92
N ALA A 54 11.53 -0.27 0.68
CA ALA A 54 11.15 0.66 -0.38
C ALA A 54 11.68 2.09 -0.14
N LEU A 55 11.79 2.52 1.13
CA LEU A 55 12.28 3.85 1.49
C LEU A 55 13.80 3.97 1.35
N GLU A 56 14.54 2.87 1.47
CA GLU A 56 15.99 2.84 1.26
C GLU A 56 16.39 2.90 -0.22
N LEU A 57 15.47 2.51 -1.12
CA LEU A 57 15.73 2.50 -2.54
C LEU A 57 15.76 3.91 -3.15
N PRO A 58 16.74 4.21 -4.02
CA PRO A 58 16.90 5.55 -4.57
C PRO A 58 15.82 5.91 -5.59
N GLY A 59 15.38 7.17 -5.53
CA GLY A 59 14.52 7.77 -6.54
C GLY A 59 13.16 7.09 -6.64
N LYS A 60 12.87 6.47 -7.79
CA LYS A 60 11.57 5.88 -8.12
C LYS A 60 11.54 4.35 -7.98
N GLU A 61 12.65 3.75 -7.57
CA GLU A 61 12.76 2.29 -7.41
C GLU A 61 11.94 1.80 -6.21
N GLY A 62 11.76 2.62 -5.17
CA GLY A 62 10.89 2.30 -4.04
C GLY A 62 9.45 2.00 -4.44
N ASP A 63 8.85 2.85 -5.28
CA ASP A 63 7.47 2.63 -5.76
C ASP A 63 7.34 1.32 -6.55
N ARG A 64 8.36 0.97 -7.35
CA ARG A 64 8.38 -0.27 -8.14
C ARG A 64 8.53 -1.50 -7.27
N TYR A 65 9.46 -1.45 -6.30
CA TYR A 65 9.67 -2.51 -5.33
C TYR A 65 8.41 -2.78 -4.50
N LEU A 66 7.75 -1.71 -4.06
CA LEU A 66 6.49 -1.80 -3.34
C LEU A 66 5.43 -2.53 -4.18
N LEU A 67 5.24 -2.14 -5.44
CA LEU A 67 4.25 -2.77 -6.31
C LEU A 67 4.58 -4.21 -6.68
N TYR A 68 5.85 -4.53 -6.93
CA TYR A 68 6.28 -5.89 -7.21
C TYR A 68 5.93 -6.86 -6.07
N ASN A 69 5.88 -6.35 -4.83
CA ASN A 69 5.51 -7.14 -3.66
C ASN A 69 4.03 -7.03 -3.26
N CYS A 70 3.34 -5.97 -3.65
CA CYS A 70 1.95 -5.72 -3.22
C CYS A 70 0.89 -6.02 -4.29
N ILE A 71 1.25 -6.16 -5.57
CA ILE A 71 0.30 -6.63 -6.59
C ILE A 71 0.12 -8.14 -6.42
N VAL A 72 -1.10 -8.54 -6.05
CA VAL A 72 -1.50 -9.94 -5.83
C VAL A 72 -2.00 -10.56 -7.12
N GLU A 73 -2.85 -9.83 -7.86
CA GLU A 73 -3.37 -10.25 -9.15
C GLU A 73 -3.24 -9.11 -10.17
N PRO A 74 -2.63 -9.33 -11.35
CA PRO A 74 -2.01 -10.59 -11.80
C PRO A 74 -0.70 -10.92 -11.04
N ASN A 75 -0.29 -12.19 -11.01
CA ASN A 75 0.96 -12.61 -10.37
C ASN A 75 2.18 -12.13 -11.17
N LEU A 76 2.77 -11.01 -10.76
CA LEU A 76 3.93 -10.41 -11.45
C LEU A 76 5.24 -11.18 -11.27
N LYS A 77 5.26 -12.14 -10.35
CA LYS A 77 6.39 -13.06 -10.10
C LYS A 77 6.32 -14.28 -11.03
N ASP A 78 5.30 -14.37 -11.89
CA ASP A 78 5.17 -15.43 -12.86
C ASP A 78 6.29 -15.38 -13.91
N LYS A 79 6.95 -16.52 -14.12
CA LYS A 79 8.13 -16.60 -15.01
C LYS A 79 7.75 -16.54 -16.48
N GLU A 80 6.59 -17.05 -16.86
CA GLU A 80 6.12 -17.02 -18.25
C GLU A 80 5.77 -15.58 -18.63
N LEU A 81 5.12 -14.84 -17.72
CA LEU A 81 4.87 -13.41 -17.86
C LEU A 81 6.18 -12.63 -18.04
N GLN A 82 7.14 -12.79 -17.12
CA GLN A 82 8.41 -12.05 -17.20
C GLN A 82 9.19 -12.39 -18.48
N ALA A 83 9.17 -13.64 -18.92
CA ALA A 83 9.80 -14.05 -20.18
C ALA A 83 9.11 -13.44 -21.40
N ALA A 84 7.76 -13.38 -21.41
CA ALA A 84 6.99 -12.77 -22.50
C ALA A 84 7.30 -11.27 -22.66
N PHE A 85 7.55 -10.58 -21.55
CA PHE A 85 7.97 -9.18 -21.53
C PHE A 85 9.49 -8.97 -21.61
N GLN A 86 10.28 -10.04 -21.75
CA GLN A 86 11.74 -10.01 -21.86
C GLN A 86 12.45 -9.31 -20.70
N CYS A 87 11.87 -9.38 -19.50
CA CYS A 87 12.43 -8.76 -18.30
C CYS A 87 13.72 -9.49 -17.87
N LYS A 88 14.77 -8.72 -17.59
CA LYS A 88 16.05 -9.19 -17.02
C LYS A 88 16.12 -8.98 -15.52
N ASP A 89 15.42 -7.96 -15.02
CA ASP A 89 15.29 -7.67 -13.60
C ASP A 89 13.82 -7.80 -13.17
N PRO A 90 13.53 -8.35 -11.98
CA PRO A 90 12.17 -8.47 -11.46
C PRO A 90 11.33 -7.19 -11.49
N LEU A 91 11.92 -6.02 -11.27
CA LEU A 91 11.19 -4.74 -11.24
C LEU A 91 10.88 -4.21 -12.64
N GLU A 92 11.52 -4.70 -13.70
CA GLU A 92 11.26 -4.30 -15.09
C GLU A 92 9.82 -4.59 -15.50
N ILE A 93 9.20 -5.64 -14.97
CA ILE A 93 7.80 -5.96 -15.27
C ILE A 93 6.85 -4.82 -14.89
N ILE A 94 7.16 -4.08 -13.82
CA ILE A 94 6.36 -2.93 -13.38
C ILE A 94 6.39 -1.81 -14.43
N GLN A 95 7.56 -1.52 -14.99
CA GLN A 95 7.71 -0.50 -16.03
C GLN A 95 7.17 -0.97 -17.39
N ALA A 96 7.20 -2.26 -17.66
CA ALA A 96 6.66 -2.84 -18.88
C ALA A 96 5.11 -2.78 -18.90
N LEU A 97 4.47 -2.95 -17.74
CA LEU A 97 3.01 -2.99 -17.61
C LEU A 97 2.37 -1.61 -17.34
N PHE A 98 3.05 -0.73 -16.62
CA PHE A 98 2.44 0.48 -16.09
C PHE A 98 3.23 1.74 -16.47
N THR A 99 2.50 2.81 -16.73
CA THR A 99 3.10 4.14 -16.87
C THR A 99 3.57 4.68 -15.53
N GLN A 100 4.48 5.67 -15.55
CA GLN A 100 5.00 6.27 -14.31
C GLN A 100 3.90 6.84 -13.39
N SER A 101 2.84 7.41 -13.95
CA SER A 101 1.72 7.94 -13.18
C SER A 101 0.87 6.83 -12.57
N GLU A 102 0.66 5.72 -13.28
CA GLU A 102 -0.05 4.55 -12.76
C GLU A 102 0.76 3.87 -11.65
N ILE A 103 2.07 3.72 -11.83
CA ILE A 103 2.98 3.24 -10.78
C ILE A 103 2.78 4.06 -9.51
N ARG A 104 2.88 5.40 -9.61
CA ARG A 104 2.72 6.26 -8.44
C ARG A 104 1.33 6.12 -7.79
N ALA A 105 0.27 6.09 -8.59
CA ALA A 105 -1.10 6.01 -8.09
C ALA A 105 -1.36 4.67 -7.37
N LEU A 106 -0.88 3.56 -7.93
CA LEU A 106 -0.99 2.23 -7.32
C LEU A 106 -0.18 2.15 -6.02
N SER A 107 1.06 2.68 -6.00
CA SER A 107 1.91 2.67 -4.80
C SER A 107 1.27 3.46 -3.66
N LEU A 108 0.71 4.63 -3.95
CA LEU A 108 -0.03 5.42 -2.98
C LEU A 108 -1.28 4.69 -2.45
N ALA A 109 -1.99 3.97 -3.32
CA ALA A 109 -3.14 3.18 -2.89
C ALA A 109 -2.74 2.01 -1.97
N ALA A 110 -1.61 1.36 -2.23
CA ALA A 110 -1.08 0.30 -1.36
C ALA A 110 -0.66 0.87 0.01
N LEU A 111 0.02 2.02 0.02
CA LEU A 111 0.40 2.73 1.26
C LEU A 111 -0.82 3.19 2.07
N ASP A 112 -1.90 3.63 1.44
CA ASP A 112 -3.14 4.00 2.13
C ASP A 112 -3.79 2.80 2.87
N LEU A 113 -3.70 1.58 2.30
CA LEU A 113 -4.16 0.36 2.99
C LEU A 113 -3.39 0.12 4.29
N ALA A 114 -2.08 0.41 4.29
CA ALA A 114 -1.21 0.36 5.46
C ALA A 114 -1.35 1.57 6.41
N GLY A 115 -2.17 2.57 6.06
CA GLY A 115 -2.43 3.74 6.90
C GLY A 115 -1.45 4.90 6.73
N TYR A 116 -0.66 4.92 5.65
CA TYR A 116 0.23 6.03 5.28
C TYR A 116 -0.49 7.15 4.51
N GLY A 117 -1.81 7.04 4.30
CA GLY A 117 -2.64 8.08 3.70
C GLY A 117 -2.88 9.27 4.63
N ASP A 118 -3.21 10.41 4.03
CA ASP A 118 -3.54 11.63 4.76
C ASP A 118 -4.82 11.48 5.62
N GLY A 119 -4.90 12.24 6.71
CA GLY A 119 -6.13 12.35 7.54
C GLY A 119 -6.31 11.27 8.61
N ARG A 120 -5.29 10.43 8.86
CA ARG A 120 -5.31 9.45 9.97
C ARG A 120 -5.06 10.08 11.34
N VAL A 121 -4.35 11.21 11.37
CA VAL A 121 -4.04 11.98 12.58
C VAL A 121 -4.33 13.45 12.31
N GLU A 122 -5.09 14.09 13.18
CA GLU A 122 -5.46 15.50 13.07
C GLU A 122 -5.05 16.27 14.34
N GLU A 123 -4.58 17.50 14.15
CA GLU A 123 -4.30 18.40 15.27
C GLU A 123 -5.61 18.97 15.84
N ILE A 124 -5.82 18.81 17.15
CA ILE A 124 -6.89 19.50 17.86
C ILE A 124 -6.42 20.89 18.26
N LYS A 125 -6.87 21.91 17.52
CA LYS A 125 -6.64 23.32 17.87
C LYS A 125 -7.36 23.65 19.18
N ASN A 126 -6.58 23.99 20.22
CA ASN A 126 -7.13 24.51 21.46
C ASN A 126 -7.17 26.05 21.36
N SER A 127 -8.36 26.60 21.13
CA SER A 127 -8.63 28.03 21.35
C SER A 127 -8.89 28.30 22.82
#